data_AF-A0A3M3JJU7-F1
#
_entry.id   AF-A0A3M3JJU7-F1
#
_cell.length_a   1.000
_cell.length_b   1.000
_cell.length_c   1.000
_cell.angle_alpha   90.00
_cell.angle_beta   90.00
_cell.angle_gamma   90.00
#
_symmetry.space_group_name_H-M   'P 1'
#
loop_
_entity.id
_entity.type
_entity.pdbx_description
1 polymer ?
#
loop_
_entity_poly.entity_id
_entity_poly.type
_entity_poly.pdbx_seq_one_letter_code
_entity_poly.pdbx_strand_id
1 'polypeptide(L)' 'MKDRSHDELMVERFQADPSYAAKLLAEVVRDGSVDELATLERQLSAAFALREADRAS' A
#
# COMPACT_ATOMS: atom_id res chain seq x y z
N MET A 1 10.06 -19.80 -10.87
CA MET A 1 9.26 -19.95 -9.63
C MET A 1 8.56 -18.62 -9.42
N LYS A 2 7.23 -18.62 -9.46
CA LYS A 2 6.42 -17.40 -9.37
C LYS A 2 6.21 -17.08 -7.89
N ASP A 3 7.27 -16.69 -7.20
CA ASP A 3 7.09 -16.00 -5.94
C ASP A 3 6.40 -14.69 -6.29
N ARG A 4 5.21 -14.46 -5.70
CA ARG A 4 4.49 -13.21 -5.84
C ARG A 4 5.45 -12.07 -5.56
N SER A 5 5.37 -11.00 -6.35
CA SER A 5 6.19 -9.84 -6.07
C SER A 5 5.82 -9.33 -4.67
N HIS A 6 6.81 -8.88 -3.90
CA HIS A 6 6.59 -8.37 -2.54
C HIS A 6 5.48 -7.30 -2.53
N ASP A 7 5.39 -6.50 -3.60
CA ASP A 7 4.36 -5.49 -3.78
C ASP A 7 2.94 -6.08 -3.88
N GLU A 8 2.74 -7.20 -4.57
CA GLU A 8 1.44 -7.89 -4.65
C GLU A 8 0.98 -8.39 -3.27
N LEU A 9 1.91 -8.92 -2.47
CA LEU A 9 1.61 -9.37 -1.11
C LEU A 9 1.24 -8.20 -0.19
N MET A 10 1.92 -7.07 -0.32
CA MET A 10 1.62 -5.87 0.46
C MET A 10 0.28 -5.25 0.05
N VAL A 11 -0.05 -5.27 -1.24
CA VAL A 11 -1.35 -4.85 -1.76
C VAL A 11 -2.49 -5.67 -1.17
N GLU A 12 -2.40 -7.01 -1.22
CA GLU A 12 -3.39 -7.91 -0.58
C GLU A 12 -3.51 -7.63 0.93
N ARG A 13 -2.38 -7.39 1.60
CA ARG A 13 -2.33 -7.11 3.04
C ARG A 13 -3.00 -5.78 3.40
N PHE A 14 -2.78 -4.72 2.62
CA PHE A 14 -3.39 -3.42 2.86
C PHE A 14 -4.89 -3.42 2.61
N GLN A 15 -5.36 -4.19 1.61
CA GLN A 15 -6.79 -4.39 1.39
C GLN A 15 -7.44 -5.17 2.53
N ALA A 16 -6.76 -6.19 3.07
CA ALA A 16 -7.26 -7.00 4.17
C ALA A 16 -7.25 -6.26 5.53
N ASP A 17 -6.28 -5.38 5.75
CA ASP A 17 -6.16 -4.60 6.99
C ASP A 17 -5.74 -3.14 6.71
N PRO A 18 -6.71 -2.26 6.42
CA PRO A 18 -6.44 -0.83 6.23
C PRO A 18 -5.89 -0.13 7.48
N SER A 19 -6.13 -0.67 8.69
CA SER A 19 -5.60 -0.09 9.93
C SER A 19 -4.10 -0.35 10.07
N TYR A 20 -3.65 -1.53 9.65
CA TYR A 20 -2.23 -1.84 9.53
C TYR A 20 -1.54 -0.94 8.51
N ALA A 21 -2.16 -0.73 7.34
CA ALA A 21 -1.63 0.17 6.31
C ALA A 21 -1.41 1.60 6.84
N ALA A 22 -2.38 2.13 7.61
CA ALA A 22 -2.27 3.46 8.21
C ALA A 22 -1.16 3.55 9.27
N LYS A 23 -0.98 2.51 10.10
CA LYS A 23 0.12 2.45 11.07
C LYS A 23 1.47 2.43 10.38
N LEU A 24 1.63 1.58 9.36
CA LEU A 24 2.87 1.48 8.61
C LEU A 24 3.24 2.81 7.93
N LEU A 25 2.25 3.51 7.37
CA LEU A 25 2.47 4.86 6.80
C LEU A 25 2.97 5.86 7.85
N ALA A 26 2.36 5.88 9.04
CA ALA A 26 2.81 6.76 10.12
C ALA A 26 4.23 6.42 10.60
N GLU A 27 4.61 5.14 10.59
CA GLU A 27 5.95 4.71 10.95
C GLU A 27 7.00 5.14 9.92
N VAL A 28 6.74 4.91 8.63
CA VAL A 28 7.66 5.29 7.53
C VAL A 28 7.81 6.81 7.42
N VAL A 29 6.73 7.57 7.57
CA VAL A 29 6.78 9.04 7.58
C VAL A 29 7.62 9.55 8.75
N ARG A 30 7.55 8.91 9.91
CA ARG A 30 8.33 9.29 11.10
C ARG A 30 9.81 8.95 10.94
N ASP A 31 10.17 7.84 10.29
CA ASP A 31 11.56 7.46 10.05
C ASP A 31 12.22 8.35 8.98
N GLY A 32 11.42 8.90 8.06
CA GLY A 32 11.89 9.88 7.07
C GLY A 32 12.60 9.25 5.86
N SER A 33 12.50 7.94 5.70
CA SER A 33 13.06 7.21 4.55
C SER A 33 12.24 7.48 3.28
N VAL A 34 12.79 8.27 2.37
CA VAL A 34 12.13 8.65 1.11
C VAL A 34 11.91 7.44 0.19
N ASP A 35 12.85 6.50 0.17
CA ASP A 35 12.76 5.29 -0.67
C ASP A 35 11.67 4.32 -0.18
N GLU A 36 11.54 4.18 1.14
CA GLU A 36 10.47 3.39 1.76
C GLU A 36 9.11 4.06 1.56
N LEU A 37 9.04 5.38 1.72
CA LEU A 37 7.80 6.13 1.50
C LEU A 37 7.33 5.98 0.05
N ALA A 38 8.22 6.17 -0.93
CA ALA A 38 7.88 6.02 -2.34
C ALA A 38 7.41 4.59 -2.68
N THR A 39 7.98 3.58 -2.01
CA THR A 39 7.55 2.17 -2.18
C THR A 39 6.18 1.92 -1.57
N LEU A 40 5.98 2.40 -0.34
CA LEU A 40 4.71 2.28 0.37
C LEU A 40 3.58 3.00 -0.37
N GLU A 41 3.83 4.20 -0.92
CA GLU A 41 2.87 4.96 -1.71
C GLU A 41 2.41 4.20 -2.96
N ARG A 42 3.32 3.52 -3.67
CA ARG A 42 2.96 2.68 -4.83
C ARG A 42 2.05 1.52 -4.43
N GLN A 43 2.38 0.84 -3.33
CA GLN A 43 1.61 -0.29 -2.82
C GLN A 43 0.22 0.14 -2.30
N LEU A 44 0.13 1.28 -1.59
CA LEU A 44 -1.14 1.86 -1.14
C LEU A 44 -2.00 2.31 -2.32
N SER A 45 -1.40 2.95 -3.31
CA SER A 45 -2.10 3.35 -4.54
C SER A 45 -2.66 2.12 -5.25
N ALA A 46 -1.86 1.07 -5.43
CA ALA A 46 -2.35 -0.18 -6.04
C ALA A 46 -3.45 -0.86 -5.21
N ALA A 47 -3.36 -0.81 -3.88
CA ALA A 47 -4.37 -1.38 -2.97
C ALA A 47 -5.71 -0.64 -3.03
N PHE A 48 -5.72 0.68 -3.23
CA PHE A 48 -6.92 1.51 -3.07
C PHE A 48 -7.38 2.28 -4.31
N ALA A 49 -6.61 2.29 -5.42
CA ALA A 49 -6.94 3.02 -6.66
C ALA A 49 -8.28 2.60 -7.32
N LEU A 50 -8.82 1.42 -7.00
CA LEU A 50 -10.11 0.95 -7.53
C LEU A 50 -11.35 1.44 -6.76
N ARG A 51 -11.19 2.16 -5.64
CA ARG A 51 -12.35 2.70 -4.90
C ARG A 51 -12.89 4.03 -5.45
N GLU A 52 -12.17 4.70 -6.35
CA GLU A 52 -12.62 5.94 -6.98
C GLU A 52 -13.27 5.73 -8.36
N ALA A 53 -12.82 4.74 -9.15
CA ALA A 53 -13.41 4.44 -10.46
C ALA A 53 -14.81 3.78 -10.37
N ASP A 54 -15.04 2.93 -9.37
CA ASP A 54 -16.32 2.23 -9.14
C ASP A 54 -17.39 3.13 -8.49
N ARG A 55 -16.98 4.21 -7.81
CA ARG A 55 -17.88 5.18 -7.17
C ARG A 55 -18.34 6.31 -8.10
N ALA A 56 -17.71 6.42 -9.27
CA ALA A 56 -17.95 7.44 -10.28
C ALA A 56 -18.72 6.90 -11.51
N SER A 57 -19.18 5.64 -11.48
CA SER A 57 -19.99 5.01 -12.55
C SER A 57 -21.47 4.91 -12.18
#